data_AF-A0A5C3PKQ8-F1
#
_entry.id   AF-A0A5C3PKQ8-F1
#
_cell.length_a   1.000
_cell.length_b   1.000
_cell.length_c   1.000
_cell.angle_alpha   90.00
_cell.angle_beta   90.00
_cell.angle_gamma   90.00
#
_symmetry.space_group_name_H-M   'P 1'
#
loop_
_entity.id
_entity.type
_entity.pdbx_description
1 polymer ?
#
loop_
_entity_poly.entity_id
_entity_poly.type
_entity_poly.pdbx_seq_one_letter_code
_entity_poly.pdbx_strand_id
1 'polypeptide(L)'
;MSTTPAKLSTVLKGTTFENRTLRLAREHLSMSLRRVGGSGDGGIDLQGWWWLPRECLYDEHRAGAHADSVTPATRLAVRVLAQCKAEAKKAGPRHIREFEGTILRHSAYLTANESVAGPGGSSRNAVVGLFASTSPFTKASLLQAYSSPIPLALLHLPEPPDSEEPISPERDDGLTGTLVFNPALSGAGGLLRGRIEPRWERSMDRSSGRPGIWSDGRRLESWTREDGGE
;
A
#
# COMPACT_ATOMS: atom_id res chain seq x y z
N MET A 1 8.06 44.67 -2.45
CA MET A 1 6.92 43.99 -1.80
C MET A 1 7.22 42.50 -1.79
N SER A 2 7.60 41.95 -0.64
CA SER A 2 7.95 40.54 -0.50
C SER A 2 6.68 39.74 -0.23
N THR A 3 6.23 38.94 -1.19
CA THR A 3 5.12 38.00 -1.01
C THR A 3 5.62 36.78 -0.26
N THR A 4 5.34 36.72 1.04
CA THR A 4 5.60 35.54 1.88
C THR A 4 4.78 34.36 1.34
N PRO A 5 5.38 33.19 1.04
CA PRO A 5 4.64 32.04 0.54
C PRO A 5 3.64 31.57 1.60
N ALA A 6 2.37 31.43 1.20
CA ALA A 6 1.30 30.97 2.07
C ALA A 6 1.58 29.52 2.51
N LYS A 7 1.83 29.32 3.80
CA LYS A 7 2.02 28.00 4.40
C LYS A 7 0.78 27.15 4.10
N LEU A 8 0.91 26.12 3.26
CA LEU A 8 -0.18 25.17 2.97
C LEU A 8 -0.80 24.70 4.30
N SER A 9 -2.12 24.79 4.43
CA SER A 9 -2.81 24.31 5.63
C SER A 9 -2.57 22.82 5.82
N THR A 10 -2.49 22.35 7.07
CA THR A 10 -2.27 20.93 7.39
C THR A 10 -3.30 20.01 6.73
N VAL A 11 -4.54 20.48 6.61
CA VAL A 11 -5.64 19.77 5.92
C VAL A 11 -5.35 19.61 4.43
N LEU A 12 -4.89 20.68 3.77
CA LEU A 12 -4.54 20.63 2.35
C LEU A 12 -3.34 19.70 2.11
N LYS A 13 -2.31 19.76 2.97
CA LYS A 13 -1.16 18.85 2.90
C LYS A 13 -1.57 17.39 3.02
N GLY A 14 -2.38 17.06 4.02
CA GLY A 14 -2.91 15.70 4.21
C GLY A 14 -3.72 15.22 3.02
N THR A 15 -4.67 16.04 2.55
CA THR A 15 -5.52 15.73 1.39
C THR A 15 -4.70 15.50 0.12
N THR A 16 -3.69 16.34 -0.14
CA THR A 16 -2.77 16.17 -1.28
C THR A 16 -2.00 14.84 -1.19
N PHE A 17 -1.52 14.49 0.00
CA PHE A 17 -0.80 13.24 0.22
C PHE A 17 -1.69 11.99 0.05
N GLU A 18 -2.92 12.02 0.56
CA GLU A 18 -3.91 10.96 0.37
C GLU A 18 -4.21 10.74 -1.12
N ASN A 19 -4.47 11.82 -1.86
CA ASN A 19 -4.74 11.75 -3.30
C ASN A 19 -3.56 11.18 -4.09
N ARG A 20 -2.33 11.55 -3.74
CA ARG A 20 -1.13 11.02 -4.39
C ARG A 20 -0.93 9.54 -4.07
N THR A 21 -1.18 9.13 -2.83
CA THR A 21 -1.13 7.72 -2.42
C THR A 21 -2.17 6.89 -3.18
N LEU A 22 -3.40 7.40 -3.31
CA LEU A 22 -4.48 6.76 -4.07
C LEU A 22 -4.10 6.58 -5.54
N ARG A 23 -3.58 7.63 -6.18
CA ARG A 23 -3.14 7.58 -7.58
C ARG A 23 -2.05 6.52 -7.78
N LEU A 24 -1.00 6.55 -6.96
CA LEU A 24 0.12 5.61 -7.05
C LEU A 24 -0.32 4.16 -6.81
N ALA A 25 -1.23 3.94 -5.85
CA ALA A 25 -1.76 2.61 -5.56
C ALA A 25 -2.57 2.05 -6.75
N ARG A 26 -3.35 2.90 -7.43
CA ARG A 26 -4.08 2.53 -8.65
C ARG A 26 -3.13 2.23 -9.82
N GLU A 27 -2.23 3.16 -10.11
CA GLU A 27 -1.39 3.11 -11.32
C GLU A 27 -0.29 2.04 -11.27
N HIS A 28 0.14 1.64 -10.08
CA HIS A 28 1.32 0.79 -9.93
C HIS A 28 1.13 -0.48 -9.10
N LEU A 29 0.07 -0.56 -8.30
CA LEU A 29 -0.13 -1.67 -7.37
C LEU A 29 -1.43 -2.45 -7.63
N SER A 30 -2.17 -2.19 -8.70
CA SER A 30 -3.47 -2.82 -8.96
C SER A 30 -4.49 -2.62 -7.82
N MET A 31 -4.47 -1.47 -7.15
CA MET A 31 -5.41 -1.19 -6.05
C MET A 31 -6.50 -0.19 -6.47
N SER A 32 -7.76 -0.58 -6.36
CA SER A 32 -8.91 0.33 -6.47
C SER A 32 -9.29 0.82 -5.08
N LEU A 33 -8.75 1.98 -4.68
CA LEU A 33 -9.01 2.60 -3.38
C LEU A 33 -9.85 3.86 -3.53
N ARG A 34 -10.61 4.18 -2.50
CA ARG A 34 -11.32 5.46 -2.35
C ARG A 34 -10.99 6.10 -1.02
N ARG A 35 -11.02 7.43 -0.99
CA ARG A 35 -10.91 8.20 0.25
C ARG A 35 -12.14 7.95 1.12
N VAL A 36 -11.90 7.75 2.40
CA VAL A 36 -12.93 7.65 3.46
C VAL A 36 -12.56 8.47 4.70
N GLY A 37 -11.34 9.02 4.73
CA GLY A 37 -10.84 9.81 5.84
C GLY A 37 -11.65 11.07 6.11
N GLY A 38 -11.78 11.39 7.39
CA GLY A 38 -12.60 12.47 7.93
C GLY A 38 -12.67 12.42 9.47
N SER A 39 -13.30 13.41 10.10
CA SER A 39 -13.45 13.41 11.55
C SER A 39 -14.21 12.14 12.01
N GLY A 40 -13.54 11.26 12.76
CA GLY A 40 -14.14 10.03 13.30
C GLY A 40 -13.98 8.78 12.45
N ASP A 41 -13.14 8.79 11.41
CA ASP A 41 -12.86 7.64 10.51
C ASP A 41 -12.15 6.44 11.16
N GLY A 42 -11.86 6.50 12.46
CA GLY A 42 -11.20 5.43 13.20
C GLY A 42 -9.74 5.20 12.81
N GLY A 43 -9.12 6.14 12.09
CA GLY A 43 -7.73 6.07 11.63
C GLY A 43 -7.53 5.46 10.24
N ILE A 44 -8.59 5.35 9.43
CA ILE A 44 -8.53 4.87 8.04
C ILE A 44 -8.80 6.04 7.08
N ASP A 45 -7.81 6.37 6.26
CA ASP A 45 -7.92 7.45 5.28
C ASP A 45 -8.40 6.94 3.92
N LEU A 46 -7.95 5.74 3.51
CA LEU A 46 -8.33 5.10 2.24
C LEU A 46 -8.81 3.67 2.48
N GLN A 47 -9.75 3.20 1.67
CA GLN A 47 -10.11 1.78 1.65
C GLN A 47 -10.54 1.31 0.27
N GLY A 48 -10.46 0.01 0.02
CA GLY A 48 -10.91 -0.56 -1.23
C GLY A 48 -10.42 -1.99 -1.43
N TRP A 49 -9.93 -2.27 -2.64
CA TRP A 49 -9.58 -3.61 -3.08
C TRP A 49 -8.22 -3.63 -3.77
N TRP A 50 -7.46 -4.70 -3.52
CA TRP A 50 -6.26 -5.05 -4.25
C TRP A 50 -6.55 -6.21 -5.19
N TRP A 51 -6.37 -5.99 -6.49
CA TRP A 51 -6.66 -6.96 -7.54
C TRP A 51 -5.41 -7.77 -7.90
N LEU A 52 -5.32 -8.96 -7.34
CA LEU A 52 -4.18 -9.85 -7.51
C LEU A 52 -4.54 -11.06 -8.36
N PRO A 53 -3.60 -11.59 -9.18
CA PRO A 53 -3.81 -12.86 -9.86
C PRO A 53 -4.15 -13.97 -8.86
N ARG A 54 -5.08 -14.87 -9.23
CA ARG A 54 -5.61 -15.90 -8.34
C ARG A 54 -4.53 -16.84 -7.80
N GLU A 55 -3.55 -17.16 -8.63
CA GLU A 55 -2.38 -17.98 -8.33
C GLU A 55 -1.52 -17.38 -7.20
N CYS A 56 -1.62 -16.07 -6.94
CA CYS A 56 -0.90 -15.42 -5.86
C CYS A 56 -1.57 -15.62 -4.49
N LEU A 57 -2.85 -16.04 -4.46
CA LEU A 57 -3.66 -16.16 -3.24
C LEU A 57 -3.99 -17.62 -2.87
N TYR A 58 -3.99 -18.54 -3.86
CA TYR A 58 -4.37 -19.94 -3.67
C TYR A 58 -3.30 -20.89 -4.21
N ASP A 59 -3.10 -22.02 -3.52
CA ASP A 59 -2.46 -23.20 -4.11
C ASP A 59 -3.50 -23.91 -4.97
N GLU A 60 -3.55 -23.61 -6.25
CA GLU A 60 -4.10 -24.59 -7.18
C GLU A 60 -2.96 -25.49 -7.64
N HIS A 61 -2.94 -26.72 -7.12
CA HIS A 61 -2.32 -27.84 -7.83
C HIS A 61 -3.12 -28.11 -9.10
N ARG A 62 -3.04 -27.23 -10.08
CA ARG A 62 -3.42 -27.54 -11.47
C ARG A 62 -2.16 -27.50 -12.30
N ALA A 63 -1.45 -28.62 -12.24
CA ALA A 63 -0.53 -29.02 -13.30
C ALA A 63 -1.21 -28.80 -14.66
N GLY A 64 -0.71 -27.85 -15.45
CA GLY A 64 -1.09 -27.71 -16.86
C GLY A 64 -1.75 -26.40 -17.31
N ALA A 65 -2.08 -25.46 -16.42
CA ALA A 65 -2.46 -24.11 -16.87
C ALA A 65 -1.19 -23.29 -17.14
N HIS A 66 -0.79 -23.20 -18.40
CA HIS A 66 0.32 -22.37 -18.85
C HIS A 66 0.15 -20.93 -18.30
N ALA A 67 1.21 -20.38 -17.71
CA ALA A 67 1.27 -19.01 -17.16
C ALA A 67 1.11 -17.88 -18.20
N ASP A 68 0.63 -18.20 -19.40
CA ASP A 68 0.52 -17.31 -20.56
C ASP A 68 -0.87 -16.67 -20.68
N SER A 69 -1.76 -16.86 -19.71
CA SER A 69 -3.13 -16.32 -19.74
C SER A 69 -3.58 -15.69 -18.42
N VAL A 70 -2.73 -14.86 -17.80
CA VAL A 70 -3.20 -13.90 -16.78
C VAL A 70 -4.08 -12.86 -17.47
N THR A 71 -5.33 -13.22 -17.71
CA THR A 71 -6.35 -12.29 -18.20
C THR A 71 -6.93 -11.53 -17.01
N PRO A 72 -7.36 -10.26 -17.19
CA PRO A 72 -8.10 -9.50 -16.18
C PRO A 72 -9.22 -10.27 -15.46
N ALA A 73 -9.86 -11.21 -16.17
CA ALA A 73 -10.94 -12.05 -15.66
C ALA A 73 -10.53 -13.05 -14.56
N THR A 74 -9.23 -13.23 -14.29
CA THR A 74 -8.71 -14.20 -13.30
C THR A 74 -8.25 -13.56 -12.00
N ARG A 75 -8.30 -12.23 -11.87
CA ARG A 75 -7.86 -11.54 -10.65
C ARG A 75 -8.92 -11.59 -9.56
N LEU A 76 -8.44 -11.71 -8.32
CA LEU A 76 -9.25 -11.72 -7.11
C LEU A 76 -8.99 -10.47 -6.27
N ALA A 77 -10.04 -10.01 -5.60
CA ALA A 77 -10.00 -8.82 -4.77
C ALA A 77 -9.65 -9.19 -3.32
N VAL A 78 -8.64 -8.53 -2.77
CA VAL A 78 -8.28 -8.56 -1.35
C VAL A 78 -8.63 -7.22 -0.72
N ARG A 79 -9.22 -7.20 0.48
CA ARG A 79 -9.59 -5.95 1.16
C ARG A 79 -8.32 -5.17 1.54
N VAL A 80 -8.30 -3.87 1.26
CA VAL A 80 -7.25 -2.96 1.72
C VAL A 80 -7.84 -1.86 2.56
N LEU A 81 -7.22 -1.60 3.71
CA LEU A 81 -7.45 -0.41 4.54
C LEU A 81 -6.11 0.32 4.66
N ALA A 82 -6.12 1.63 4.46
CA ALA A 82 -4.90 2.42 4.46
C ALA A 82 -4.99 3.63 5.40
N GLN A 83 -3.86 3.93 6.04
CA GLN A 83 -3.65 5.16 6.79
C GLN A 83 -2.54 5.97 6.12
N CYS A 84 -2.75 7.27 5.98
CA CYS A 84 -1.86 8.23 5.34
C CYS A 84 -1.34 9.23 6.38
N LYS A 85 -0.01 9.35 6.49
CA LYS A 85 0.64 10.22 7.46
C LYS A 85 1.60 11.20 6.78
N ALA A 86 1.12 12.43 6.57
CA ALA A 86 1.88 13.54 6.00
C ALA A 86 2.55 14.39 7.10
N GLU A 87 3.66 13.91 7.65
CA GLU A 87 4.44 14.61 8.68
C GLU A 87 5.92 14.64 8.29
N ALA A 88 6.64 15.69 8.71
CA ALA A 88 8.09 15.79 8.49
C ALA A 88 8.92 14.86 9.40
N LYS A 89 8.33 14.38 10.50
CA LYS A 89 8.99 13.46 11.42
C LYS A 89 8.88 12.03 10.90
N LYS A 90 9.99 11.29 10.94
CA LYS A 90 10.00 9.85 10.67
C LYS A 90 8.92 9.12 11.47
N ALA A 91 8.13 8.30 10.79
CA ALA A 91 7.05 7.55 11.42
C ALA A 91 7.63 6.54 12.40
N GLY A 92 7.36 6.71 13.70
CA GLY A 92 7.80 5.83 14.80
C GLY A 92 6.88 4.61 15.03
N PRO A 93 7.31 3.63 15.86
CA PRO A 93 6.60 2.35 16.05
C PRO A 93 5.22 2.51 16.68
N ARG A 94 4.97 3.62 17.40
CA ARG A 94 3.65 3.95 17.94
C ARG A 94 2.57 3.97 16.85
N HIS A 95 2.84 4.61 15.72
CA HIS A 95 1.88 4.71 14.62
C HIS A 95 1.54 3.34 14.05
N ILE A 96 2.54 2.45 13.93
CA ILE A 96 2.32 1.09 13.45
C ILE A 96 1.40 0.33 14.42
N ARG A 97 1.63 0.41 15.74
CA ARG A 97 0.78 -0.25 16.74
C ARG A 97 -0.67 0.28 16.75
N GLU A 98 -0.82 1.59 16.62
CA GLU A 98 -2.15 2.20 16.54
C GLU A 98 -2.89 1.71 15.28
N PHE A 99 -2.19 1.68 14.14
CA PHE A 99 -2.75 1.17 12.89
C PHE A 99 -3.09 -0.33 12.95
N GLU A 100 -2.21 -1.16 13.53
CA GLU A 100 -2.47 -2.58 13.78
C GLU A 100 -3.79 -2.79 14.54
N GLY A 101 -4.01 -2.01 15.61
CA GLY A 101 -5.25 -2.05 16.38
C GLY A 101 -6.48 -1.69 15.54
N THR A 102 -6.36 -0.69 14.66
CA THR A 102 -7.42 -0.35 13.71
C THR A 102 -7.72 -1.50 12.75
N ILE A 103 -6.70 -2.11 12.13
CA ILE A 103 -6.89 -3.24 11.21
C ILE A 103 -7.55 -4.44 11.90
N LEU A 104 -7.14 -4.78 13.12
CA LEU A 104 -7.73 -5.87 13.89
C LEU A 104 -9.22 -5.62 14.18
N ARG A 105 -9.57 -4.40 14.60
CA ARG A 105 -10.96 -4.02 14.86
C ARG A 105 -11.83 -4.17 13.61
N HIS A 106 -11.33 -3.70 12.46
CA HIS A 106 -12.07 -3.85 11.19
C HIS A 106 -12.19 -5.31 10.76
N SER A 107 -11.13 -6.10 10.91
CA SER A 107 -11.13 -7.53 10.55
C SER A 107 -12.14 -8.32 11.40
N ALA A 108 -12.21 -8.03 12.70
CA ALA A 108 -13.21 -8.62 13.60
C ALA A 108 -14.64 -8.23 13.21
N TYR A 109 -14.88 -6.96 12.85
CA TYR A 109 -16.18 -6.49 12.40
C TYR A 109 -16.64 -7.17 11.11
N LEU A 110 -15.75 -7.34 10.13
CA LEU A 110 -16.07 -8.07 8.89
C LEU A 110 -16.42 -9.53 9.17
N THR A 111 -15.61 -10.19 9.99
CA THR A 111 -15.81 -11.60 10.37
C THR A 111 -17.17 -11.81 11.06
N ALA A 112 -17.57 -10.91 11.96
CA ALA A 112 -18.85 -11.00 12.67
C ALA A 112 -20.05 -10.87 11.71
N ASN A 113 -19.93 -10.04 10.68
CA ASN A 113 -21.03 -9.71 9.76
C ASN A 113 -21.09 -10.61 8.51
N GLU A 114 -20.07 -11.41 8.22
CA GLU A 114 -20.01 -12.29 7.04
C GLU A 114 -20.59 -13.70 7.23
N SER A 115 -21.32 -13.94 8.33
CA SER A 115 -21.97 -15.22 8.69
C SER A 115 -23.07 -15.72 7.71
N VAL A 116 -23.12 -15.21 6.47
CA VAL A 116 -24.15 -15.51 5.45
C VAL A 116 -23.56 -16.02 4.11
N ALA A 117 -22.23 -16.00 3.92
CA ALA A 117 -21.60 -16.51 2.69
C ALA A 117 -20.99 -17.91 2.90
N GLY A 118 -21.37 -18.87 2.05
CA GLY A 118 -21.12 -20.31 2.17
C GLY A 118 -19.66 -20.80 2.24
N PRO A 119 -19.45 -22.12 2.26
CA PRO A 119 -18.18 -22.74 2.60
C PRO A 119 -17.19 -22.64 1.43
N GLY A 120 -16.39 -21.58 1.42
CA GLY A 120 -15.39 -21.36 0.37
C GLY A 120 -14.48 -20.15 0.60
N GLY A 121 -13.39 -20.36 1.35
CA GLY A 121 -12.11 -19.71 1.10
C GLY A 121 -11.68 -18.62 2.09
N SER A 122 -10.85 -19.00 3.06
CA SER A 122 -10.28 -18.17 4.15
C SER A 122 -9.57 -16.87 3.73
N SER A 123 -9.25 -16.66 2.45
CA SER A 123 -8.60 -15.42 1.97
C SER A 123 -9.59 -14.33 1.53
N ARG A 124 -10.88 -14.64 1.30
CA ARG A 124 -11.87 -13.63 0.89
C ARG A 124 -12.08 -12.55 1.95
N ASN A 125 -11.87 -12.90 3.22
CA ASN A 125 -12.07 -12.02 4.36
C ASN A 125 -10.75 -11.43 4.86
N ALA A 126 -9.64 -11.70 4.17
CA ALA A 126 -8.33 -11.18 4.53
C ALA A 126 -8.28 -9.67 4.30
N VAL A 127 -7.76 -8.94 5.28
CA VAL A 127 -7.53 -7.50 5.23
C VAL A 127 -6.04 -7.22 5.21
N VAL A 128 -5.60 -6.43 4.24
CA VAL A 128 -4.25 -5.89 4.16
C VAL A 128 -4.27 -4.46 4.69
N GLY A 129 -3.37 -4.15 5.63
CA GLY A 129 -3.12 -2.79 6.09
C GLY A 129 -2.03 -2.12 5.24
N LEU A 130 -2.32 -0.96 4.67
CA LEU A 130 -1.34 -0.11 3.99
C LEU A 130 -1.05 1.15 4.82
N PHE A 131 0.15 1.27 5.38
CA PHE A 131 0.56 2.49 6.07
C PHE A 131 1.44 3.34 5.14
N ALA A 132 0.93 4.47 4.68
CA ALA A 132 1.63 5.40 3.81
C ALA A 132 2.16 6.62 4.61
N SER A 133 3.41 7.02 4.40
CA SER A 133 3.98 8.22 5.01
C SER A 133 4.84 9.03 4.05
N THR A 134 4.82 10.36 4.21
CA THR A 134 5.75 11.27 3.50
C THR A 134 7.17 11.17 4.03
N SER A 135 7.34 10.75 5.29
CA SER A 135 8.65 10.58 5.91
C SER A 135 9.08 9.11 5.94
N PRO A 136 10.40 8.84 5.95
CA PRO A 136 10.90 7.49 6.13
C PRO A 136 10.45 6.86 7.46
N PHE A 137 10.40 5.54 7.49
CA PHE A 137 10.15 4.78 8.71
C PHE A 137 11.41 4.68 9.58
N THR A 138 11.24 4.74 10.89
CA THR A 138 12.36 4.42 11.80
C THR A 138 12.65 2.91 11.77
N LYS A 139 13.86 2.50 12.13
CA LYS A 139 14.21 1.07 12.30
C LYS A 139 13.23 0.37 13.25
N ALA A 140 12.86 1.01 14.36
CA ALA A 140 11.91 0.45 15.32
C ALA A 140 10.51 0.24 14.72
N SER A 141 10.07 1.12 13.81
CA SER A 141 8.80 0.97 13.09
C SER A 141 8.82 -0.20 12.11
N LEU A 142 9.92 -0.35 11.37
CA LEU A 142 10.10 -1.48 10.47
C LEU A 142 10.13 -2.81 11.25
N LEU A 143 10.84 -2.85 12.38
CA LEU A 143 10.87 -4.04 13.24
C LEU A 143 9.48 -4.37 13.82
N GLN A 144 8.72 -3.36 14.26
CA GLN A 144 7.34 -3.54 14.71
C GLN A 144 6.48 -4.17 13.61
N ALA A 145 6.47 -3.57 12.42
CA ALA A 145 5.71 -4.09 11.27
C ALA A 145 6.15 -5.51 10.87
N TYR A 146 7.46 -5.78 10.90
CA TYR A 146 8.02 -7.09 10.57
C TYR A 146 7.62 -8.18 11.58
N SER A 147 7.51 -7.84 12.86
CA SER A 147 7.03 -8.75 13.90
C SER A 147 5.51 -8.92 13.95
N SER A 148 4.77 -8.11 13.19
CA SER A 148 3.31 -8.10 13.21
C SER A 148 2.73 -9.36 12.55
N PRO A 149 1.71 -10.00 13.15
CA PRO A 149 0.97 -11.09 12.50
C PRO A 149 -0.04 -10.58 11.45
N ILE A 150 -0.23 -9.26 11.35
CA ILE A 150 -1.18 -8.64 10.43
C ILE A 150 -0.50 -8.46 9.06
N PRO A 151 -1.15 -8.78 7.93
CA PRO A 151 -0.59 -8.49 6.60
C PRO A 151 -0.46 -6.98 6.38
N LEU A 152 0.77 -6.47 6.44
CA LEU A 152 1.06 -5.04 6.35
C LEU A 152 1.98 -4.70 5.18
N ALA A 153 1.64 -3.61 4.50
CA ALA A 153 2.46 -2.90 3.54
C ALA A 153 2.81 -1.51 4.08
N LEU A 154 4.08 -1.14 4.04
CA LEU A 154 4.58 0.17 4.45
C LEU A 154 5.09 0.90 3.20
N LEU A 155 4.49 2.05 2.92
CA LEU A 155 4.82 2.90 1.79
C LEU A 155 5.41 4.22 2.28
N HIS A 156 6.68 4.46 1.97
CA HIS A 156 7.28 5.77 2.09
C HIS A 156 7.20 6.46 0.72
N LEU A 157 6.50 7.58 0.67
CA LEU A 157 6.28 8.36 -0.54
C LEU A 157 6.68 9.82 -0.27
N PRO A 158 7.97 10.17 -0.44
CA PRO A 158 8.49 11.50 -0.15
C PRO A 158 7.74 12.57 -0.94
N GLU A 159 7.51 13.74 -0.34
CA GLU A 159 6.98 14.92 -1.06
C GLU A 159 7.81 15.17 -2.34
N PRO A 160 7.16 15.54 -3.47
CA PRO A 160 7.92 15.93 -4.64
C PRO A 160 8.82 17.12 -4.28
N PRO A 161 10.02 17.24 -4.86
CA PRO A 161 10.84 18.42 -4.63
C PRO A 161 10.04 19.65 -5.04
N ASP A 162 9.79 20.54 -4.07
CA ASP A 162 9.21 21.85 -4.35
C ASP A 162 10.12 22.57 -5.33
N SER A 163 9.56 23.16 -6.38
CA SER A 163 10.29 23.85 -7.46
C SER A 163 11.13 25.06 -6.99
N GLU A 164 11.14 25.41 -5.70
CA GLU A 164 11.72 26.66 -5.19
C GLU A 164 12.51 26.59 -3.88
N GLU A 165 12.64 25.44 -3.20
CA GLU A 165 13.51 25.38 -2.01
C GLU A 165 14.97 25.09 -2.41
N PRO A 166 15.94 25.96 -2.06
CA PRO A 166 17.32 25.75 -2.41
C PRO A 166 17.84 24.46 -1.78
N ILE A 167 18.41 23.61 -2.61
CA ILE A 167 19.00 22.33 -2.24
C ILE A 167 20.10 22.61 -1.21
N SER A 168 19.83 22.34 0.06
CA SER A 168 20.89 22.35 1.07
C SER A 168 21.89 21.23 0.71
N PRO A 169 23.20 21.51 0.59
CA PRO A 169 24.19 20.53 0.14
C PRO A 169 24.39 19.34 1.11
N GLU A 170 23.74 19.36 2.28
CA GLU A 170 23.66 18.23 3.22
C GLU A 170 22.46 17.29 2.99
N ARG A 171 21.55 17.59 2.03
CA ARG A 171 20.53 16.63 1.55
C ARG A 171 21.12 15.73 0.46
N ASP A 172 22.26 15.12 0.73
CA ASP A 172 22.53 13.85 0.07
C ASP A 172 21.70 12.81 0.81
N ASP A 173 20.52 12.55 0.28
CA ASP A 173 20.05 11.19 0.10
C ASP A 173 18.94 11.28 -0.95
N GLY A 174 19.21 10.90 -2.18
CA GLY A 174 18.19 10.64 -3.21
C GLY A 174 17.27 9.47 -2.82
N LEU A 175 16.60 9.57 -1.67
CA LEU A 175 15.59 8.64 -1.18
C LEU A 175 14.38 8.74 -2.10
N THR A 176 14.52 8.04 -3.22
CA THR A 176 13.40 7.42 -3.90
C THR A 176 12.59 6.67 -2.86
N GLY A 177 11.26 6.76 -2.94
CA GLY A 177 10.36 6.14 -1.97
C GLY A 177 10.63 4.66 -1.75
N THR A 178 9.92 4.06 -0.80
CA THR A 178 10.11 2.63 -0.48
C THR A 178 8.77 1.96 -0.30
N LEU A 179 8.66 0.73 -0.79
CA LEU A 179 7.53 -0.16 -0.50
C LEU A 179 8.07 -1.42 0.16
N VAL A 180 7.55 -1.74 1.34
CA VAL A 180 7.96 -2.92 2.11
C VAL A 180 6.73 -3.71 2.50
N PHE A 181 6.78 -5.03 2.31
CA PHE A 181 5.79 -5.97 2.84
C PHE A 181 6.38 -6.70 4.03
N ASN A 182 5.58 -6.90 5.07
CA ASN A 182 6.00 -7.72 6.20
C ASN A 182 5.85 -9.23 5.89
N PRO A 183 6.38 -10.11 6.77
CA PRO A 183 6.28 -11.56 6.57
C PRO A 183 4.85 -12.10 6.57
N ALA A 184 3.93 -11.50 7.33
CA ALA A 184 2.53 -11.90 7.32
C ALA A 184 1.84 -11.62 5.97
N LEU A 185 2.30 -10.61 5.22
CA LEU A 185 1.83 -10.34 3.87
C LEU A 185 2.56 -11.18 2.82
N SER A 186 3.89 -11.11 2.77
CA SER A 186 4.70 -11.62 1.66
C SER A 186 5.51 -12.87 1.94
N GLY A 187 5.61 -13.31 3.20
CA GLY A 187 6.36 -14.53 3.55
C GLY A 187 5.72 -15.79 2.97
N ALA A 188 6.46 -16.91 2.97
CA ALA A 188 5.98 -18.20 2.46
C ALA A 188 4.69 -18.68 3.15
N GLY A 189 4.53 -18.41 4.45
CA GLY A 189 3.30 -18.66 5.21
C GLY A 189 2.34 -17.46 5.30
N GLY A 190 2.68 -16.35 4.65
CA GLY A 190 1.88 -15.13 4.62
C GLY A 190 0.75 -15.19 3.58
N LEU A 191 -0.04 -14.11 3.53
CA LEU A 191 -1.21 -14.01 2.66
C LEU A 191 -0.89 -14.24 1.17
N LEU A 192 0.24 -13.71 0.70
CA LEU A 192 0.71 -13.81 -0.69
C LEU A 192 1.68 -14.99 -0.92
N ARG A 193 1.91 -15.82 0.11
CA ARG A 193 2.65 -17.09 0.03
C ARG A 193 4.05 -17.01 -0.61
N GLY A 194 4.77 -15.90 -0.45
CA GLY A 194 6.08 -15.73 -1.09
C GLY A 194 6.05 -15.52 -2.60
N ARG A 195 4.86 -15.42 -3.22
CA ARG A 195 4.74 -15.28 -4.68
C ARG A 195 4.85 -13.84 -5.15
N ILE A 196 4.49 -12.88 -4.30
CA ILE A 196 4.54 -11.45 -4.63
C ILE A 196 5.64 -10.75 -3.86
N GLU A 197 6.48 -10.03 -4.59
CA GLU A 197 7.54 -9.19 -4.05
C GLU A 197 7.30 -7.71 -4.37
N PRO A 198 7.40 -6.80 -3.38
CA PRO A 198 7.45 -5.37 -3.65
C PRO A 198 8.84 -5.00 -4.15
N ARG A 199 8.91 -4.16 -5.19
CA ARG A 199 10.18 -3.53 -5.59
C ARG A 199 9.97 -2.06 -5.87
N TRP A 200 11.03 -1.28 -5.68
CA TRP A 200 11.06 0.12 -6.09
C TRP A 200 11.91 0.27 -7.35
N GLU A 201 11.25 0.56 -8.46
CA GLU A 201 11.90 0.83 -9.74
C GLU A 201 12.50 2.22 -9.72
N ARG A 202 13.73 2.35 -10.23
CA ARG A 202 14.41 3.64 -10.37
C ARG A 202 14.68 3.89 -11.85
N SER A 203 14.48 5.13 -12.26
CA SER A 203 14.94 5.59 -13.57
C SER A 203 16.48 5.57 -13.64
N MET A 204 17.03 5.46 -14.85
CA MET A 204 18.47 5.45 -15.11
C MET A 204 19.17 6.71 -14.56
N ASP A 205 18.49 7.85 -14.64
CA ASP A 205 18.96 9.14 -14.11
C ASP A 205 18.81 9.27 -12.59
N ARG A 206 18.24 8.26 -11.91
CA ARG A 206 17.93 8.22 -10.47
C ARG A 206 17.06 9.38 -9.96
N SER A 207 16.48 10.16 -10.87
CA SER A 207 15.67 11.35 -10.54
C SER A 207 14.26 10.97 -10.08
N SER A 208 13.80 9.80 -10.52
CA SER A 208 12.45 9.31 -10.28
C SER A 208 12.44 7.82 -9.97
N GLY A 209 11.41 7.41 -9.25
CA GLY A 209 11.14 6.01 -9.03
C GLY A 209 9.69 5.77 -8.66
N ARG A 210 9.26 4.54 -8.84
CA ARG A 210 7.89 4.10 -8.58
C ARG A 210 7.91 2.74 -7.91
N PRO A 211 6.90 2.41 -7.09
CA PRO A 211 6.74 1.06 -6.65
C PRO A 211 6.23 0.18 -7.79
N GLY A 212 6.39 -1.12 -7.62
CA GLY A 212 5.68 -2.11 -8.39
C GLY A 212 5.60 -3.41 -7.60
N ILE A 213 4.99 -4.41 -8.21
CA ILE A 213 4.89 -5.77 -7.67
C ILE A 213 5.33 -6.79 -8.72
N TRP A 214 6.07 -7.80 -8.27
CA TRP A 214 6.61 -8.87 -9.10
C TRP A 214 6.09 -10.22 -8.63
N SER A 215 5.84 -11.11 -9.59
CA SER A 215 5.58 -12.53 -9.36
C SER A 215 6.54 -13.34 -10.20
N ASP A 216 7.22 -14.31 -9.59
CA ASP A 216 8.14 -15.24 -10.27
C ASP A 216 9.16 -14.52 -11.19
N GLY A 217 9.72 -13.41 -10.69
CA GLY A 217 10.69 -12.58 -11.41
C GLY A 217 10.11 -11.68 -12.50
N ARG A 218 8.81 -11.77 -12.80
CA ARG A 218 8.11 -10.93 -13.79
C ARG A 218 7.34 -9.81 -13.12
N ARG A 219 7.41 -8.61 -13.70
CA ARG A 219 6.60 -7.47 -13.23
C ARG A 219 5.14 -7.75 -13.54
N LEU A 220 4.26 -7.61 -12.55
CA LEU A 220 2.83 -7.65 -12.81
C LEU A 220 2.40 -6.29 -13.35
N GLU A 221 1.71 -6.30 -14.49
CA GLU A 221 1.09 -5.08 -15.00
C GLU A 221 -0.01 -4.61 -14.05
N SER A 222 -0.05 -3.29 -13.81
CA SER A 222 -1.13 -2.72 -13.02
C SER A 222 -2.44 -2.84 -13.78
N TRP A 223 -3.48 -3.19 -13.06
CA TRP A 223 -4.82 -3.37 -13.60
C TRP A 223 -5.83 -3.11 -12.49
N THR A 224 -6.88 -2.37 -12.80
CA THR A 224 -8.01 -2.16 -11.92
C THR A 224 -9.31 -2.37 -12.67
N ARG A 225 -10.38 -2.76 -11.95
CA ARG A 225 -11.69 -3.05 -12.58
C ARG A 225 -12.31 -1.85 -13.30
N GLU A 226 -11.92 -0.63 -12.95
CA GLU A 226 -12.42 0.61 -13.57
C GLU A 226 -11.89 0.85 -14.99
N ASP A 227 -10.87 0.11 -15.43
CA ASP A 227 -10.27 0.27 -16.76
C ASP A 227 -10.99 -0.59 -17.83
N GLY A 228 -12.02 -1.35 -17.43
CA GLY A 228 -12.99 -1.97 -18.32
C GLY A 228 -14.29 -1.17 -18.29
N GLY A 229 -14.42 -0.22 -19.21
CA GLY A 229 -15.67 0.50 -19.41
C GLY A 229 -16.84 -0.46 -19.63
N GLU A 230 -18.01 -0.03 -19.15
CA GLU A 230 -19.28 -0.44 -19.78
C GLU A 230 -19.27 -0.15 -21.29
#